data_AF-A0A1Q3UX79-F1
#
_entry.id   AF-A0A1Q3UX79-F1
#
_cell.length_a   1.000
_cell.length_b   1.000
_cell.length_c   1.000
_cell.angle_alpha   90.00
_cell.angle_beta   90.00
_cell.angle_gamma   90.00
#
_symmetry.space_group_name_H-M   'P 1'
#
loop_
_entity.id
_entity.type
_entity.pdbx_description
1 polymer ?
#
loop_
_entity_poly.entity_id
_entity_poly.type
_entity_poly.pdbx_seq_one_letter_code
_entity_poly.pdbx_strand_id
1 'polypeptide(L)'
;MTQTPFRRSRWSRAGFVTTLGALLALAASASARAEDATSAGPGRIICTSAKACVLGIGSPATMHYQIDATGLPAADTGRLTKDCTAKGTPCVVTVQGTEDPNDPLKVKASKITWYN
;
A
#
# COMPACT_ATOMS: atom_id res chain seq x y z
N MET A 1 20.57 34.67 63.80
CA MET A 1 21.99 34.37 63.52
C MET A 1 22.22 32.89 63.83
N THR A 2 22.69 32.11 62.82
CA THR A 2 23.52 30.89 62.99
C THR A 2 22.74 29.64 63.49
N GLN A 3 22.67 28.46 62.86
CA GLN A 3 23.54 27.75 61.91
C GLN A 3 22.78 26.58 61.23
N THR A 4 22.98 26.37 59.92
CA THR A 4 22.72 25.14 59.12
C THR A 4 23.91 24.14 59.28
N PRO A 5 23.96 22.88 58.73
CA PRO A 5 23.21 22.30 57.60
C PRO A 5 22.80 20.79 57.63
N PHE A 6 21.97 20.44 56.63
CA PHE A 6 21.76 19.16 55.92
C PHE A 6 22.79 18.01 56.07
N ARG A 7 22.29 16.76 56.19
CA ARG A 7 22.51 15.71 55.14
C ARG A 7 21.62 14.47 55.30
N ARG A 8 21.09 14.03 54.16
CA ARG A 8 20.28 12.83 53.89
C ARG A 8 21.10 11.54 54.03
N SER A 9 20.43 10.44 54.42
CA SER A 9 20.35 9.14 53.70
C SER A 9 19.75 8.11 54.66
N ARG A 10 18.47 7.76 54.50
CA ARG A 10 17.98 6.60 53.74
C ARG A 10 18.45 5.30 54.40
N TRP A 11 17.53 4.57 55.05
CA TRP A 11 17.37 3.11 55.12
C TRP A 11 16.07 2.79 55.89
N SER A 12 15.03 2.36 55.17
CA SER A 12 13.88 1.62 55.70
C SER A 12 13.48 0.64 54.60
N ARG A 13 14.00 -0.59 54.63
CA ARG A 13 13.39 -1.79 55.21
C ARG A 13 12.01 -2.12 54.64
N ALA A 14 12.03 -3.15 53.80
CA ALA A 14 11.12 -4.29 53.76
C ALA A 14 9.61 -4.00 53.64
N GLY A 15 9.12 -4.10 52.40
CA GLY A 15 7.75 -4.49 52.11
C GLY A 15 7.78 -5.69 51.17
N PHE A 16 7.69 -6.89 51.75
CA PHE A 16 7.48 -8.15 51.03
C PHE A 16 5.95 -8.33 50.96
N VAL A 17 5.35 -8.13 49.79
CA VAL A 17 3.98 -8.63 49.52
C VAL A 17 3.96 -9.23 48.12
N THR A 18 3.72 -10.52 48.14
CA THR A 18 3.62 -11.48 47.06
C THR A 18 2.36 -11.24 46.24
N THR A 19 2.48 -11.07 44.93
CA THR A 19 1.44 -11.50 43.98
C THR A 19 2.08 -11.81 42.63
N LEU A 20 2.19 -13.11 42.36
CA LEU A 20 2.26 -13.68 41.01
C LEU A 20 1.20 -13.00 40.13
N GLY A 21 1.63 -12.42 39.01
CA GLY A 21 0.73 -11.74 38.07
C GLY A 21 1.38 -11.57 36.72
N ALA A 22 1.60 -12.70 36.06
CA ALA A 22 1.80 -12.93 34.64
C ALA A 22 2.17 -11.71 33.75
N LEU A 23 3.38 -11.81 33.19
CA LEU A 23 3.70 -11.40 31.82
C LEU A 23 2.51 -11.60 30.87
N LEU A 24 2.09 -10.52 30.18
CA LEU A 24 1.53 -10.58 28.83
C LEU A 24 1.62 -9.17 28.21
N ALA A 25 2.79 -8.91 27.63
CA ALA A 25 2.90 -7.98 26.53
C ALA A 25 2.08 -8.57 25.37
N LEU A 26 0.92 -8.01 25.05
CA LEU A 26 0.23 -8.30 23.80
C LEU A 26 0.30 -7.06 22.93
N ALA A 27 1.34 -7.08 22.10
CA ALA A 27 1.66 -6.11 21.08
C ALA A 27 0.45 -5.82 20.18
N ALA A 28 0.39 -4.57 19.75
CA ALA A 28 -0.52 -4.07 18.74
C ALA A 28 -0.49 -4.93 17.47
N SER A 29 -1.54 -5.70 17.23
CA SER A 29 -1.81 -6.27 15.92
C SER A 29 -2.53 -5.22 15.08
N ALA A 30 -1.79 -4.21 14.64
CA ALA A 30 -2.17 -3.46 13.45
C ALA A 30 -2.02 -4.43 12.28
N SER A 31 -3.05 -5.25 12.04
CA SER A 31 -3.21 -5.99 10.81
C SER A 31 -3.39 -4.95 9.70
N ALA A 32 -2.28 -4.45 9.17
CA ALA A 32 -2.23 -4.04 7.79
C ALA A 32 -2.64 -5.29 7.00
N ARG A 33 -3.94 -5.40 6.70
CA ARG A 33 -4.40 -6.31 5.66
C ARG A 33 -3.57 -5.91 4.45
N ALA A 34 -2.62 -6.75 4.09
CA ALA A 34 -2.13 -6.77 2.74
C ALA A 34 -3.37 -7.05 1.91
N GLU A 35 -4.03 -5.98 1.44
CA GLU A 35 -4.99 -6.12 0.35
C GLU A 35 -4.19 -6.81 -0.75
N ASP A 36 -4.58 -8.03 -1.11
CA ASP A 36 -3.87 -8.87 -2.06
C ASP A 36 -3.42 -8.01 -3.23
N ALA A 37 -2.12 -7.70 -3.24
CA ALA A 37 -1.55 -6.73 -4.15
C ALA A 37 -1.35 -7.46 -5.47
N THR A 38 -2.34 -7.36 -6.34
CA THR A 38 -2.27 -7.93 -7.68
C THR A 38 -1.33 -7.09 -8.53
N SER A 39 -0.39 -7.78 -9.17
CA SER A 39 0.47 -7.20 -10.19
C SER A 39 0.02 -7.71 -11.56
N ALA A 40 -0.77 -6.91 -12.28
CA ALA A 40 -1.05 -7.14 -13.68
C ALA A 40 0.21 -6.76 -14.48
N GLY A 41 0.93 -7.79 -14.95
CA GLY A 41 2.30 -7.74 -15.48
C GLY A 41 2.52 -6.80 -16.67
N PRO A 42 3.74 -6.80 -17.26
CA PRO A 42 4.04 -5.89 -18.35
C PRO A 42 3.14 -6.19 -19.55
N GLY A 43 2.29 -5.23 -19.88
CA GLY A 43 1.31 -5.33 -20.94
C GLY A 43 1.09 -4.01 -21.63
N ARG A 44 0.36 -4.06 -22.75
CA ARG A 44 -0.02 -2.87 -23.51
C ARG A 44 -1.29 -2.30 -22.92
N ILE A 45 -1.20 -1.10 -22.35
CA ILE A 45 -2.35 -0.39 -21.79
C ILE A 45 -2.91 0.63 -22.79
N ILE A 46 -4.24 0.66 -22.89
CA ILE A 46 -4.99 1.65 -23.66
C ILE A 46 -6.05 2.25 -22.74
N CYS A 47 -6.10 3.57 -22.66
CA CYS A 47 -7.05 4.32 -21.84
C CYS A 47 -7.86 5.29 -22.70
N THR A 48 -9.17 5.33 -22.47
CA THR A 48 -10.06 6.39 -22.98
C THR A 48 -10.34 7.44 -21.91
N SER A 49 -10.25 7.05 -20.64
CA SER A 49 -10.33 7.94 -19.47
C SER A 49 -9.61 7.29 -18.27
N ALA A 50 -9.40 8.03 -17.19
CA ALA A 50 -8.78 7.48 -15.97
C ALA A 50 -9.58 6.33 -15.32
N LYS A 51 -10.88 6.18 -15.64
CA LYS A 51 -11.73 5.09 -15.15
C LYS A 51 -11.88 3.93 -16.16
N ALA A 52 -11.42 4.14 -17.39
CA ALA A 52 -11.64 3.22 -18.50
C ALA A 52 -10.30 2.96 -19.20
N CYS A 53 -9.50 2.12 -18.56
CA CYS A 53 -8.24 1.62 -19.08
C CYS A 53 -8.32 0.10 -19.25
N VAL A 54 -7.72 -0.42 -20.31
CA VAL A 54 -7.60 -1.86 -20.56
C VAL A 54 -6.14 -2.21 -20.75
N LEU A 55 -5.63 -3.13 -19.94
CA LEU A 55 -4.28 -3.68 -20.03
C LEU A 55 -4.33 -5.07 -20.69
N GLY A 56 -3.76 -5.18 -21.88
CA GLY A 56 -3.60 -6.44 -22.59
C GLY A 56 -2.26 -7.10 -22.27
N ILE A 57 -2.30 -8.30 -21.70
CA ILE A 57 -1.11 -9.13 -21.42
C ILE A 57 -0.92 -10.15 -22.55
N GLY A 58 0.34 -10.34 -22.97
CA GLY A 58 0.73 -11.21 -24.08
C GLY A 58 0.92 -10.48 -25.41
N SER A 59 1.62 -11.13 -26.35
CA SER A 59 1.75 -10.64 -27.72
C SER A 59 1.53 -11.76 -28.74
N PRO A 60 0.35 -11.81 -29.41
CA PRO A 60 -0.82 -10.93 -29.28
C PRO A 60 -1.46 -10.99 -27.87
N ALA A 61 -2.25 -9.98 -27.50
CA ALA A 61 -2.87 -9.95 -26.17
C ALA A 61 -3.83 -11.13 -26.00
N THR A 62 -3.61 -11.95 -24.98
CA THR A 62 -4.42 -13.13 -24.67
C THR A 62 -5.30 -12.94 -23.44
N MET A 63 -4.94 -11.99 -22.56
CA MET A 63 -5.73 -11.61 -21.39
C MET A 63 -5.88 -10.10 -21.30
N HIS A 64 -7.05 -9.64 -20.87
CA HIS A 64 -7.38 -8.23 -20.75
C HIS A 64 -7.84 -7.92 -19.33
N TYR A 65 -7.14 -6.99 -18.68
CA TYR A 65 -7.53 -6.45 -17.38
C TYR A 65 -8.16 -5.07 -17.56
N GLN A 66 -9.31 -4.85 -16.94
CA GLN A 66 -9.90 -3.54 -16.76
C GLN A 66 -9.20 -2.84 -15.59
N ILE A 67 -8.60 -1.69 -15.86
CA ILE A 67 -7.83 -0.94 -14.88
C ILE A 67 -8.61 0.32 -14.47
N ASP A 68 -8.92 0.43 -13.19
CA ASP A 68 -9.37 1.68 -12.59
C ASP A 68 -8.14 2.46 -12.11
N ALA A 69 -7.76 3.49 -12.85
CA ALA A 69 -6.59 4.32 -12.57
C ALA A 69 -6.91 5.49 -11.62
N THR A 70 -8.11 5.59 -11.05
CA THR A 70 -8.47 6.70 -10.15
C THR A 70 -7.62 6.78 -8.88
N GLY A 71 -7.04 5.66 -8.45
CA GLY A 71 -6.12 5.60 -7.32
C GLY A 71 -4.68 6.03 -7.64
N LEU A 72 -4.36 6.27 -8.91
CA LEU A 72 -3.02 6.68 -9.33
C LEU A 72 -2.81 8.19 -9.18
N PRO A 73 -1.54 8.65 -9.07
CA PRO A 73 -1.20 10.06 -9.13
C PRO A 73 -1.77 10.77 -10.36
N ALA A 74 -2.11 12.05 -10.22
CA ALA A 74 -2.65 12.86 -11.33
C ALA A 74 -1.72 12.91 -12.55
N ALA A 75 -0.40 12.86 -12.34
CA ALA A 75 0.58 12.81 -13.42
C ALA A 75 0.45 11.51 -14.25
N ASP A 76 0.30 10.36 -13.59
CA ASP A 76 0.15 9.06 -14.24
C ASP A 76 -1.19 8.94 -14.96
N THR A 77 -2.29 9.37 -14.33
CA THR A 77 -3.62 9.38 -14.99
C THR A 77 -3.66 10.34 -16.18
N GLY A 78 -2.99 11.49 -16.07
CA GLY A 78 -2.80 12.43 -17.18
C GLY A 78 -2.01 11.80 -18.33
N ARG A 79 -0.92 11.09 -18.04
CA ARG A 79 -0.12 10.38 -19.04
C ARG A 79 -0.92 9.26 -19.72
N LEU A 80 -1.60 8.43 -18.94
CA LEU A 80 -2.46 7.36 -19.43
C LEU A 80 -3.52 7.87 -20.43
N THR A 81 -4.19 8.96 -20.09
CA THR A 81 -5.29 9.49 -20.92
C THR A 81 -4.84 10.30 -22.13
N LYS A 82 -3.61 10.84 -22.12
CA LYS A 82 -3.07 11.62 -23.23
C LYS A 82 -2.26 10.79 -24.20
N ASP A 83 -1.38 9.93 -23.67
CA ASP A 83 -0.36 9.25 -24.46
C ASP A 83 -0.78 7.82 -24.81
N CYS A 84 -1.47 7.13 -23.90
CA CYS A 84 -1.79 5.71 -24.03
C CYS A 84 -3.18 5.49 -24.63
N THR A 85 -3.41 6.03 -25.83
CA THR A 85 -4.71 5.95 -26.52
C THR A 85 -4.69 4.95 -27.66
N ALA A 86 -5.87 4.49 -28.11
CA ALA A 86 -6.00 3.51 -29.20
C ALA A 86 -5.41 3.98 -30.55
N LYS A 87 -5.24 5.29 -30.72
CA LYS A 87 -4.67 5.90 -31.93
C LYS A 87 -3.17 6.18 -31.80
N GLY A 88 -2.62 6.10 -30.59
CA GLY A 88 -1.21 6.38 -30.29
C GLY A 88 -0.36 5.12 -30.20
N THR A 89 0.90 5.29 -29.81
CA THR A 89 1.78 4.18 -29.47
C THR A 89 1.28 3.51 -28.18
N PRO A 90 1.09 2.18 -28.17
CA PRO A 90 0.65 1.50 -26.95
C PRO A 90 1.71 1.64 -25.85
N CYS A 91 1.30 2.14 -24.69
CA CYS A 91 2.17 2.21 -23.53
C CYS A 91 2.37 0.82 -22.94
N VAL A 92 3.62 0.48 -22.63
CA VAL A 92 3.94 -0.77 -21.94
C VAL A 92 4.08 -0.48 -20.46
N VAL A 93 3.22 -1.09 -19.65
CA VAL A 93 3.15 -0.85 -18.21
C VAL A 93 2.90 -2.12 -17.43
N THR A 94 3.31 -2.10 -16.16
CA THR A 94 2.87 -3.04 -15.13
C THR A 94 1.99 -2.26 -14.17
N VAL A 95 0.78 -2.74 -13.90
CA VAL A 95 -0.15 -2.12 -12.97
C VAL A 95 -0.19 -2.93 -11.69
N GLN A 96 0.07 -2.27 -10.57
CA GLN A 96 -0.10 -2.82 -9.23
C GLN A 96 -1.35 -2.24 -8.62
N GLY A 97 -2.13 -3.06 -7.94
CA GLY A 97 -3.41 -2.68 -7.40
C GLY A 97 -4.06 -3.81 -6.64
N THR A 98 -5.36 -3.70 -6.45
CA THR A 98 -6.18 -4.74 -5.82
C THR A 98 -7.21 -5.21 -6.83
N GLU A 99 -7.34 -6.53 -7.00
CA GLU A 99 -8.38 -7.13 -7.81
C GLU A 99 -9.77 -6.92 -7.19
N ASP A 100 -10.80 -6.75 -8.03
CA ASP A 100 -12.16 -6.78 -7.55
C ASP A 100 -12.51 -8.22 -7.12
N PRO A 101 -13.02 -8.43 -5.89
CA PRO A 101 -13.31 -9.77 -5.38
C PRO A 101 -14.42 -10.50 -6.18
N ASN A 102 -15.23 -9.78 -6.96
CA ASN A 102 -16.27 -10.34 -7.81
C ASN A 102 -15.82 -10.50 -9.27
N ASP A 103 -14.73 -9.85 -9.68
CA ASP A 103 -14.22 -9.84 -11.05
C ASP A 103 -12.69 -9.67 -11.05
N PRO A 104 -11.91 -10.77 -11.02
CA PRO A 104 -10.45 -10.70 -10.93
C PRO A 104 -9.79 -10.09 -12.19
N LEU A 105 -10.55 -9.83 -13.25
CA LEU A 105 -10.06 -9.07 -14.40
C LEU A 105 -10.17 -7.56 -14.20
N LYS A 106 -10.79 -7.09 -13.12
CA LYS A 106 -10.80 -5.67 -12.74
C LYS A 106 -9.77 -5.41 -11.65
N VAL A 107 -8.86 -4.47 -11.90
CA VAL A 107 -7.82 -4.07 -10.96
C VAL A 107 -7.95 -2.60 -10.65
N LYS A 108 -8.10 -2.27 -9.36
CA LYS A 108 -8.01 -0.90 -8.86
C LYS A 108 -6.54 -0.54 -8.68
N ALA A 109 -6.01 0.27 -9.58
CA ALA A 109 -4.60 0.60 -9.60
C ALA A 109 -4.21 1.54 -8.45
N SER A 110 -3.12 1.18 -7.78
CA SER A 110 -2.47 1.98 -6.74
C SER A 110 -1.08 2.44 -7.17
N LYS A 111 -0.44 1.71 -8.11
CA LYS A 111 0.85 2.08 -8.69
C LYS A 111 0.96 1.61 -10.13
N ILE A 112 1.67 2.39 -10.95
CA ILE A 112 1.99 2.04 -12.33
C ILE A 112 3.50 2.10 -12.54
N THR A 113 4.03 1.14 -13.28
CA THR A 113 5.44 1.11 -13.70
C THR A 113 5.48 1.16 -15.22
N TRP A 114 6.28 2.07 -15.76
CA TRP A 114 6.35 2.36 -17.19
C TRP A 114 7.62 1.76 -17.80
N TYR A 115 7.53 1.25 -19.03
CA TYR A 115 8.65 0.61 -19.74
C TYR A 115 8.95 1.22 -21.13
N ASN A 116 8.28 2.33 -21.48
CA ASN A 116 8.52 3.07 -22.72
C ASN A 116 9.20 4.41 -22.48
#